data_AF-A0A9E4X8T2-F1
#
_entry.id   AF-A0A9E4X8T2-F1
#
_cell.length_a   1.000
_cell.length_b   1.000
_cell.length_c   1.000
_cell.angle_alpha   90.00
_cell.angle_beta   90.00
_cell.angle_gamma   90.00
#
_symmetry.space_group_name_H-M   'P 1'
#
loop_
_entity.id
_entity.type
_entity.pdbx_description
1 polymer ?
#
loop_
_entity_poly.entity_id
_entity_poly.type
_entity_poly.pdbx_seq_one_letter_code
_entity_poly.pdbx_strand_id
1 'polypeptide(L)'
;MVEKIRPSVVRINTSLGDGSGFIFEIPQTGGVALVLTNAHVVEGAEWINVTLNDSTTFSNKILGIDPAKDLAVLKICCGHYQALEFGDASRLRARTRVVAIGYPSGISGKASVTGGIVLAVRLNRGRWVIQTDAAIDPGISGGPLLSLSGEVLGINTSKYATTESGVPVEGIGFAVSEVSVLQDLLALKSGDLLPTPTPRIIPTPTPTPRPPPTPTPTPNPVSYFNEGNRLMNLRMYREAILQFSIAIRGDFNYALAYSRRGGSYTALGEHVRAIADYDKAIRLQPTATFYNERGVSFAALRKYEEAILDYDQAIRLAPTALYYTNRGNANSRLARTEQANSDWAKATACRLEPRYC
;
A
#
# COMPACT_ATOMS: atom_id res chain seq x y z
N MET A 1 17.13 11.15 7.84
CA MET A 1 16.72 9.78 8.24
C MET A 1 16.90 8.82 7.07
N VAL A 2 16.05 8.85 6.04
CA VAL A 2 16.04 7.90 4.90
C VAL A 2 17.41 7.61 4.28
N GLU A 3 18.18 8.63 3.92
CA GLU A 3 19.50 8.41 3.28
C GLU A 3 20.52 7.73 4.20
N LYS A 4 20.35 7.81 5.54
CA LYS A 4 21.22 7.14 6.52
C LYS A 4 20.90 5.66 6.70
N ILE A 5 19.66 5.25 6.39
CA ILE A 5 19.15 3.89 6.61
C ILE A 5 19.06 3.07 5.32
N ARG A 6 19.00 3.72 4.15
CA ARG A 6 19.04 3.03 2.84
C ARG A 6 20.20 2.01 2.72
N PRO A 7 21.43 2.29 3.17
CA PRO A 7 22.53 1.34 3.10
C PRO A 7 22.35 0.07 3.97
N SER A 8 21.29 0.00 4.76
CA SER A 8 20.91 -1.15 5.57
C SER A 8 19.73 -1.94 5.01
N VAL A 9 19.07 -1.47 3.94
CA VAL A 9 17.92 -2.14 3.32
C VAL A 9 18.38 -2.86 2.05
N VAL A 10 18.02 -4.13 1.90
CA VAL A 10 18.42 -4.98 0.78
C VAL A 10 17.24 -5.31 -0.12
N ARG A 11 17.51 -5.49 -1.41
CA ARG A 11 16.61 -6.14 -2.36
C ARG A 11 16.87 -7.63 -2.34
N ILE A 12 15.82 -8.44 -2.33
CA ILE A 12 15.92 -9.90 -2.39
C ILE A 12 15.20 -10.35 -3.66
N ASN A 13 15.93 -10.99 -4.57
CA ASN A 13 15.35 -11.61 -5.76
C ASN A 13 15.48 -13.11 -5.62
N THR A 14 14.43 -13.85 -5.94
CA THR A 14 14.39 -15.31 -5.85
C THR A 14 13.80 -15.92 -7.12
N SER A 15 13.86 -17.25 -7.24
CA SER A 15 13.16 -17.98 -8.30
C SER A 15 11.64 -17.83 -8.26
N LEU A 16 11.08 -17.33 -7.15
CA LEU A 16 9.64 -17.19 -6.91
C LEU A 16 9.15 -15.74 -7.07
N GLY A 17 10.04 -14.75 -6.99
CA GLY A 17 9.68 -13.34 -7.14
C GLY A 17 10.65 -12.38 -6.46
N ASP A 18 10.15 -11.18 -6.17
CA ASP A 18 10.93 -10.10 -5.56
C ASP A 18 10.41 -9.79 -4.15
N GLY A 19 11.35 -9.45 -3.27
CA GLY A 19 11.10 -8.95 -1.94
C GLY A 19 12.20 -8.01 -1.47
N SER A 20 12.12 -7.68 -0.20
CA SER A 20 13.03 -6.78 0.51
C SER A 20 13.53 -7.44 1.78
N GLY A 21 14.57 -6.85 2.37
CA GLY A 21 15.10 -7.24 3.67
C GLY A 21 15.82 -6.07 4.31
N PHE A 22 16.32 -6.25 5.51
CA PHE A 22 17.24 -5.30 6.13
C PHE A 22 18.27 -5.98 7.01
N ILE A 23 19.43 -5.35 7.09
CA ILE A 23 20.52 -5.77 7.96
C ILE A 23 20.20 -5.33 9.38
N PHE A 24 20.13 -6.28 10.30
CA PHE A 24 19.82 -6.02 11.72
C PHE A 24 20.98 -6.36 12.66
N GLU A 25 21.97 -7.12 12.18
CA GLU A 25 23.11 -7.51 13.00
C GLU A 25 24.36 -7.73 12.14
N ILE A 26 25.51 -7.33 12.68
CA ILE A 26 26.82 -7.57 12.09
C ILE A 26 27.63 -8.36 13.13
N PRO A 27 27.78 -9.69 12.94
CA PRO A 27 28.60 -10.50 13.84
C PRO A 27 30.04 -10.00 13.93
N GLN A 28 30.70 -10.22 15.06
CA GLN A 28 32.08 -9.75 15.28
C GLN A 28 33.11 -10.34 14.30
N THR A 29 32.80 -11.48 13.67
CA THR A 29 33.53 -11.98 12.52
C THR A 29 33.34 -11.01 11.35
N GLY A 30 34.33 -10.16 11.09
CA GLY A 30 34.22 -9.09 10.09
C GLY A 30 33.81 -9.60 8.71
N GLY A 31 33.04 -8.78 8.00
CA GLY A 31 32.66 -9.05 6.61
C GLY A 31 31.37 -9.86 6.41
N VAL A 32 30.65 -10.24 7.46
CA VAL A 32 29.32 -10.86 7.35
C VAL A 32 28.23 -10.00 7.99
N ALA A 33 27.00 -10.16 7.52
CA ALA A 33 25.82 -9.53 8.12
C ALA A 33 24.64 -10.50 8.16
N LEU A 34 23.72 -10.26 9.09
CA LEU A 34 22.44 -10.94 9.16
C LEU A 34 21.34 -10.05 8.63
N VAL A 35 20.53 -10.60 7.74
CA VAL A 35 19.40 -9.96 7.09
C VAL A 35 18.11 -10.60 7.60
N LEU A 36 17.17 -9.77 8.03
CA LEU A 36 15.80 -10.18 8.29
C LEU A 36 14.94 -9.92 7.06
N THR A 37 14.06 -10.87 6.77
CA THR A 37 13.02 -10.78 5.73
C THR A 37 11.83 -11.66 6.13
N ASN A 38 10.83 -11.77 5.27
CA ASN A 38 9.72 -12.69 5.47
C ASN A 38 10.03 -14.10 4.96
N ALA A 39 9.41 -15.10 5.57
CA ALA A 39 9.53 -16.49 5.14
C ALA A 39 9.05 -16.64 3.69
N HIS A 40 7.88 -16.10 3.35
CA HIS A 40 7.32 -16.23 2.00
C HIS A 40 8.16 -15.61 0.87
N VAL A 41 9.14 -14.75 1.20
CA VAL A 41 10.06 -14.18 0.21
C VAL A 41 11.11 -15.20 -0.22
N VAL A 42 11.50 -16.12 0.66
CA VAL A 42 12.66 -17.02 0.48
C VAL A 42 12.33 -18.51 0.59
N GLU A 43 11.19 -18.87 1.19
CA GLU A 43 10.77 -20.26 1.37
C GLU A 43 10.56 -20.95 0.02
N GLY A 44 11.22 -22.11 -0.17
CA GLY A 44 11.09 -22.91 -1.39
C GLY A 44 11.78 -22.32 -2.62
N ALA A 45 12.52 -21.21 -2.48
CA ALA A 45 13.30 -20.65 -3.58
C ALA A 45 14.50 -21.54 -3.94
N GLU A 46 14.70 -21.78 -5.24
CA GLU A 46 15.84 -22.54 -5.76
C GLU A 46 17.14 -21.73 -5.71
N TRP A 47 17.01 -20.40 -5.90
CA TRP A 47 18.11 -19.45 -5.78
C TRP A 47 17.62 -18.17 -5.11
N ILE A 48 18.52 -17.51 -4.40
CA ILE A 48 18.28 -16.24 -3.70
C ILE A 48 19.46 -15.32 -4.01
N ASN A 49 19.17 -14.11 -4.45
CA ASN A 49 20.13 -13.04 -4.66
C ASN A 49 19.78 -11.87 -3.74
N VAL A 50 20.76 -11.44 -2.94
CA VAL A 50 20.60 -10.30 -2.03
C VAL A 50 21.43 -9.14 -2.56
N THR A 51 20.78 -8.04 -2.91
CA THR A 51 21.41 -6.86 -3.52
C THR A 51 21.36 -5.67 -2.57
N LEU A 52 22.51 -5.01 -2.37
CA LEU A 52 22.61 -3.74 -1.63
C LEU A 52 22.99 -2.60 -2.58
N ASN A 53 22.43 -1.41 -2.37
CA ASN A 53 22.72 -0.21 -3.17
C ASN A 53 22.61 -0.43 -4.69
N ASP A 54 21.65 -1.25 -5.11
CA ASP A 54 21.23 -1.48 -6.49
C ASP A 54 22.30 -2.04 -7.45
N SER A 55 23.44 -2.50 -6.94
CA SER A 55 24.56 -2.93 -7.78
C SER A 55 25.39 -4.09 -7.23
N THR A 56 25.37 -4.35 -5.93
CA THR A 56 26.21 -5.38 -5.32
C THR A 56 25.37 -6.56 -4.84
N THR A 57 25.51 -7.70 -5.52
CA THR A 57 24.89 -8.97 -5.09
C THR A 57 25.83 -9.71 -4.15
N PHE A 58 25.31 -10.18 -3.02
CA PHE A 58 26.05 -10.90 -2.00
C PHE A 58 25.74 -12.40 -2.01
N SER A 59 26.78 -13.19 -1.73
CA SER A 59 26.58 -14.58 -1.35
C SER A 59 25.73 -14.66 -0.09
N ASN A 60 24.82 -15.62 -0.04
CA ASN A 60 23.89 -15.73 1.06
C ASN A 60 23.62 -17.19 1.45
N LYS A 61 23.18 -17.37 2.69
CA LYS A 61 22.74 -18.64 3.25
C LYS A 61 21.54 -18.39 4.17
N ILE A 62 20.48 -19.17 4.04
CA ILE A 62 19.39 -19.19 5.02
C ILE A 62 19.94 -19.76 6.34
N LEU A 63 19.84 -18.99 7.42
CA LEU A 63 20.16 -19.48 8.77
C LEU A 63 18.96 -20.18 9.39
N GLY A 64 17.78 -19.56 9.33
CA GLY A 64 16.55 -20.13 9.87
C GLY A 64 15.31 -19.52 9.23
N ILE A 65 14.23 -20.28 9.23
CA ILE A 65 12.93 -19.87 8.66
C ILE A 65 11.78 -20.32 9.55
N ASP A 66 10.84 -19.41 9.81
CA ASP A 66 9.59 -19.68 10.49
C ASP A 66 8.42 -19.29 9.57
N PRO A 67 7.86 -20.23 8.81
CA PRO A 67 6.72 -19.98 7.94
C PRO A 67 5.45 -19.59 8.72
N ALA A 68 5.28 -20.06 9.96
CA ALA A 68 4.10 -19.76 10.76
C ALA A 68 4.08 -18.29 11.19
N LYS A 69 5.25 -17.74 11.49
CA LYS A 69 5.42 -16.33 11.86
C LYS A 69 5.85 -15.44 10.71
N ASP A 70 6.02 -16.00 9.52
CA ASP A 70 6.48 -15.34 8.29
C ASP A 70 7.81 -14.60 8.49
N LEU A 71 8.77 -15.26 9.12
CA LEU A 71 10.11 -14.72 9.42
C LEU A 71 11.19 -15.58 8.79
N ALA A 72 12.23 -14.95 8.26
CA ALA A 72 13.44 -15.64 7.83
C ALA A 72 14.68 -14.79 8.14
N VAL A 73 15.77 -15.48 8.49
CA VAL A 73 17.08 -14.87 8.67
C VAL A 73 18.03 -15.43 7.63
N LEU A 74 18.66 -14.52 6.87
CA LEU A 74 19.73 -14.83 5.94
C LEU A 74 21.06 -14.34 6.52
N LYS A 75 22.13 -15.08 6.28
CA LYS A 75 23.50 -14.61 6.44
C LYS A 75 24.03 -14.20 5.08
N ILE A 76 24.58 -12.99 4.98
CA ILE A 76 25.23 -12.48 3.78
C ILE A 76 26.72 -12.25 4.01
N CYS A 77 27.50 -12.40 2.94
CA CYS A 77 28.93 -12.11 2.86
C CYS A 77 29.25 -11.60 1.44
N CYS A 78 30.28 -10.81 1.18
CA CYS A 78 31.30 -10.29 2.08
C CYS A 78 31.40 -8.78 1.86
N GLY A 79 31.26 -7.96 2.91
CA GLY A 79 31.16 -6.52 2.71
C GLY A 79 31.22 -5.67 3.97
N HIS A 80 31.15 -4.36 3.75
CA HIS A 80 30.95 -3.37 4.80
C HIS A 80 29.45 -3.09 4.93
N TYR A 81 28.93 -3.36 6.12
CA TYR A 81 27.51 -3.31 6.39
C TYR A 81 27.20 -2.29 7.47
N GLN A 82 25.96 -1.83 7.49
CA GLN A 82 25.39 -1.04 8.56
C GLN A 82 24.12 -1.74 9.03
N ALA A 83 24.02 -2.03 10.33
CA ALA A 83 22.81 -2.61 10.91
C ALA A 83 21.82 -1.52 11.32
N LEU A 84 20.54 -1.84 11.21
CA LEU A 84 19.46 -1.08 11.85
C LEU A 84 19.26 -1.59 13.28
N GLU A 85 18.96 -0.66 14.17
CA GLU A 85 18.63 -0.96 15.57
C GLU A 85 17.13 -1.21 15.70
N PHE A 86 16.76 -2.14 16.58
CA PHE A 86 15.36 -2.35 16.97
C PHE A 86 14.90 -1.23 17.90
N GLY A 87 13.68 -0.76 17.67
CA GLY A 87 13.00 0.19 18.54
C GLY A 87 12.21 -0.55 19.62
N ASP A 88 11.21 0.14 20.18
CA ASP A 88 10.26 -0.44 21.14
C ASP A 88 8.84 -0.39 20.55
N ALA A 89 8.46 -1.44 19.83
CA ALA A 89 7.13 -1.51 19.24
C ALA A 89 6.01 -1.71 20.27
N SER A 90 6.33 -2.10 21.51
CA SER A 90 5.34 -2.26 22.59
C SER A 90 4.71 -0.92 23.01
N ARG A 91 5.39 0.19 22.72
CA ARG A 91 4.91 1.55 23.03
C ARG A 91 4.10 2.17 21.91
N LEU A 92 3.93 1.50 20.77
CA LEU A 92 3.22 2.06 19.63
C LEU A 92 1.74 2.28 19.94
N ARG A 93 1.26 3.46 19.56
CA ARG A 93 -0.16 3.83 19.67
C ARG A 93 -0.72 4.11 18.28
N ALA A 94 -2.03 3.97 18.13
CA ALA A 94 -2.71 4.43 16.92
C ALA A 94 -2.36 5.91 16.64
N ARG A 95 -2.27 6.26 15.36
CA ARG A 95 -1.82 7.56 14.82
C ARG A 95 -0.32 7.86 14.95
N THR A 96 0.49 6.95 15.48
CA THR A 96 1.96 7.09 15.48
C THR A 96 2.47 7.07 14.04
N ARG A 97 3.27 8.06 13.64
CA ARG A 97 3.83 8.11 12.28
C ARG A 97 4.91 7.05 12.12
N VAL A 98 4.88 6.35 10.99
CA VAL A 98 5.81 5.29 10.63
C VAL A 98 6.23 5.43 9.16
N VAL A 99 7.34 4.79 8.82
CA VAL A 99 7.90 4.79 7.47
C VAL A 99 8.17 3.34 7.06
N ALA A 100 7.58 2.89 5.95
CA ALA A 100 7.93 1.63 5.33
C ALA A 100 8.96 1.88 4.22
N ILE A 101 9.99 1.02 4.17
CA ILE A 101 11.04 1.08 3.15
C ILE A 101 11.21 -0.29 2.54
N GLY A 102 11.37 -0.34 1.22
CA GLY A 102 11.62 -1.58 0.49
C GLY A 102 11.81 -1.33 -1.01
N TYR A 103 11.88 -2.41 -1.77
CA TYR A 103 12.10 -2.40 -3.20
C TYR A 103 10.84 -2.89 -3.93
N PRO A 104 10.06 -1.99 -4.54
CA PRO A 104 8.88 -2.40 -5.28
C PRO A 104 9.25 -3.30 -6.46
N SER A 105 8.45 -4.35 -6.67
CA SER A 105 8.63 -5.27 -7.79
C SER A 105 8.38 -4.53 -9.12
N GLY A 106 9.20 -4.86 -10.13
CA GLY A 106 9.13 -4.23 -11.46
C GLY A 106 9.65 -2.79 -11.55
N ILE A 107 10.17 -2.20 -10.46
CA ILE A 107 10.76 -0.86 -10.46
C ILE A 107 12.27 -0.94 -10.26
N SER A 108 13.03 -0.43 -11.25
CA SER A 108 14.48 -0.29 -11.14
C SER A 108 14.85 0.95 -10.33
N GLY A 109 15.98 0.88 -9.63
CA GLY A 109 16.51 1.98 -8.82
C GLY A 109 16.27 1.82 -7.32
N LYS A 110 16.42 2.94 -6.62
CA LYS A 110 16.54 3.02 -5.16
C LYS A 110 15.29 2.51 -4.46
N ALA A 111 15.47 2.03 -3.22
CA ALA A 111 14.37 1.66 -2.34
C ALA A 111 13.30 2.77 -2.27
N SER A 112 12.03 2.36 -2.39
CA SER A 112 10.88 3.23 -2.16
C SER A 112 10.71 3.49 -0.68
N VAL A 113 10.08 4.62 -0.39
CA VAL A 113 9.82 5.08 0.97
C VAL A 113 8.40 5.56 1.03
N THR A 114 7.60 4.92 1.86
CA THR A 114 6.18 5.24 2.01
C THR A 114 5.92 5.61 3.46
N GLY A 115 5.34 6.79 3.68
CA GLY A 115 4.94 7.25 5.00
C GLY A 115 3.52 6.83 5.32
N GLY A 116 3.25 6.57 6.59
CA GLY A 116 1.90 6.31 7.08
C GLY A 116 1.79 6.52 8.60
N ILE A 117 0.70 6.03 9.15
CA ILE A 117 0.41 5.97 10.57
C ILE A 117 0.05 4.55 10.98
N VAL A 118 0.38 4.21 12.22
CA VAL A 118 -0.14 3.02 12.88
C VAL A 118 -1.66 3.17 13.02
N LEU A 119 -2.41 2.25 12.44
CA LEU A 119 -3.86 2.17 12.60
C LEU A 119 -4.22 1.36 13.86
N ALA A 120 -3.51 0.25 14.08
CA ALA A 120 -3.69 -0.62 15.24
C ALA A 120 -2.47 -1.51 15.45
N VAL A 121 -2.27 -1.98 16.68
CA VAL A 121 -1.35 -3.07 17.00
C VAL A 121 -2.18 -4.18 17.62
N ARG A 122 -2.08 -5.41 17.11
CA ARG A 122 -2.90 -6.53 17.58
C ARG A 122 -2.15 -7.85 17.55
N LEU A 123 -2.54 -8.76 18.44
CA LEU A 123 -2.13 -10.15 18.38
C LEU A 123 -2.98 -10.87 17.33
N ASN A 124 -2.32 -11.53 16.37
CA ASN A 124 -2.97 -12.27 15.29
C ASN A 124 -2.19 -13.57 15.05
N ARG A 125 -2.86 -14.73 15.14
CA ARG A 125 -2.26 -16.07 14.96
C ARG A 125 -0.94 -16.25 15.75
N GLY A 126 -0.91 -15.82 17.01
CA GLY A 126 0.25 -15.98 17.89
C GLY A 126 1.41 -15.01 17.66
N ARG A 127 1.27 -14.00 16.78
CA ARG A 127 2.25 -12.93 16.59
C ARG A 127 1.61 -11.55 16.72
N TRP A 128 2.30 -10.60 17.32
CA TRP A 128 1.95 -9.18 17.26
C TRP A 128 2.17 -8.65 15.85
N VAL A 129 1.16 -7.96 15.33
CA VAL A 129 1.14 -7.36 14.00
C VAL A 129 0.77 -5.89 14.12
N ILE A 130 1.51 -5.05 13.41
CA ILE A 130 1.25 -3.61 13.26
C ILE A 130 0.43 -3.43 11.99
N GLN A 131 -0.75 -2.86 12.11
CA GLN A 131 -1.54 -2.38 10.99
C GLN A 131 -1.17 -0.93 10.71
N THR A 132 -0.92 -0.59 9.44
CA THR A 132 -0.54 0.75 9.00
C THR A 132 -1.26 1.14 7.71
N ASP A 133 -1.43 2.43 7.45
CA ASP A 133 -1.84 2.95 6.14
C ASP A 133 -0.65 3.32 5.23
N ALA A 134 0.59 3.09 5.69
CA ALA A 134 1.76 3.18 4.83
C ALA A 134 1.59 2.24 3.64
N ALA A 135 1.84 2.73 2.43
CA ALA A 135 1.70 1.93 1.22
C ALA A 135 2.74 0.80 1.21
N ILE A 136 2.26 -0.45 1.26
CA ILE A 136 3.07 -1.67 1.15
C ILE A 136 2.73 -2.31 -0.20
N ASP A 137 3.50 -1.95 -1.22
CA ASP A 137 3.38 -2.48 -2.58
C ASP A 137 4.08 -3.84 -2.73
N PRO A 138 3.75 -4.64 -3.76
CA PRO A 138 4.49 -5.86 -4.08
C PRO A 138 5.99 -5.59 -4.15
N GLY A 139 6.80 -6.47 -3.54
CA GLY A 139 8.26 -6.32 -3.42
C GLY A 139 8.74 -5.61 -2.15
N ILE A 140 7.91 -4.80 -1.48
CA ILE A 140 8.27 -4.17 -0.19
C ILE A 140 8.26 -5.19 0.97
N SER A 141 7.58 -6.32 0.79
CA SER A 141 7.56 -7.43 1.76
C SER A 141 8.97 -7.85 2.16
N GLY A 142 9.20 -7.97 3.46
CA GLY A 142 10.47 -8.25 4.12
C GLY A 142 11.28 -7.00 4.48
N GLY A 143 10.94 -5.83 3.92
CA GLY A 143 11.57 -4.55 4.26
C GLY A 143 11.14 -4.03 5.65
N PRO A 144 11.88 -3.08 6.25
CA PRO A 144 11.58 -2.60 7.59
C PRO A 144 10.41 -1.60 7.61
N LEU A 145 9.61 -1.68 8.67
CA LEU A 145 8.73 -0.61 9.14
C LEU A 145 9.45 0.13 10.27
N LEU A 146 9.57 1.45 10.14
CA LEU A 146 10.49 2.25 10.95
C LEU A 146 9.79 3.37 11.71
N SER A 147 10.37 3.71 12.87
CA SER A 147 10.10 4.97 13.58
C SER A 147 10.68 6.16 12.80
N LEU A 148 10.29 7.38 13.16
CA LEU A 148 10.88 8.60 12.57
C LEU A 148 12.34 8.84 13.00
N SER A 149 12.82 8.12 14.03
CA SER A 149 14.24 8.06 14.43
C SER A 149 15.04 7.07 13.59
N GLY A 150 14.39 6.18 12.84
CA GLY A 150 15.05 5.15 12.02
C GLY A 150 15.23 3.80 12.71
N GLU A 151 14.52 3.55 13.81
CA GLU A 151 14.53 2.27 14.53
C GLU A 151 13.48 1.31 13.94
N VAL A 152 13.78 0.02 13.94
CA VAL A 152 12.89 -1.04 13.43
C VAL A 152 11.76 -1.29 14.41
N LEU A 153 10.54 -1.06 13.93
CA LEU A 153 9.29 -1.34 14.63
C LEU A 153 8.65 -2.65 14.14
N GLY A 154 9.00 -3.10 12.94
CA GLY A 154 8.51 -4.36 12.40
C GLY A 154 9.01 -4.65 10.99
N ILE A 155 8.53 -5.76 10.44
CA ILE A 155 8.88 -6.26 9.10
C ILE A 155 7.62 -6.24 8.23
N ASN A 156 7.61 -5.40 7.19
CA ASN A 156 6.49 -5.31 6.24
C ASN A 156 6.22 -6.69 5.66
N THR A 157 5.02 -7.26 5.81
CA THR A 157 4.72 -8.65 5.39
C THR A 157 3.70 -8.69 4.27
N SER A 158 2.49 -8.30 4.59
CA SER A 158 1.35 -8.47 3.72
C SER A 158 0.52 -7.19 3.74
N LYS A 159 -0.31 -7.07 2.73
CA LYS A 159 -1.51 -6.23 2.79
C LYS A 159 -2.68 -7.16 2.95
N TYR A 160 -3.73 -6.72 3.63
CA TYR A 160 -5.00 -7.42 3.42
C TYR A 160 -5.36 -7.16 1.96
N ALA A 161 -5.42 -8.21 1.15
CA ALA A 161 -6.09 -8.12 -0.13
C ALA A 161 -7.61 -8.10 0.08
N THR A 162 -8.08 -8.71 1.17
CA THR A 162 -9.49 -8.84 1.60
C THR A 162 -9.62 -8.96 3.12
N THR A 163 -10.78 -8.62 3.69
CA THR A 163 -11.20 -8.98 5.06
C THR A 163 -11.43 -10.49 5.18
N GLU A 164 -11.69 -10.97 6.40
CA GLU A 164 -12.08 -12.37 6.68
C GLU A 164 -13.38 -12.78 5.98
N SER A 165 -14.28 -11.82 5.72
CA SER A 165 -15.48 -11.99 4.90
C SER A 165 -15.22 -11.89 3.39
N GLY A 166 -13.97 -11.84 2.95
CA GLY A 166 -13.59 -11.78 1.53
C GLY A 166 -13.78 -10.42 0.87
N VAL A 167 -13.97 -9.33 1.63
CA VAL A 167 -14.15 -7.95 1.13
C VAL A 167 -12.78 -7.32 0.86
N PRO A 168 -12.41 -6.99 -0.39
CA PRO A 168 -11.18 -6.27 -0.65
C PRO A 168 -10.98 -5.02 0.19
N VAL A 169 -9.78 -4.85 0.75
CA VAL A 169 -9.37 -3.64 1.47
C VAL A 169 -8.10 -3.10 0.85
N GLU A 170 -8.06 -1.81 0.56
CA GLU A 170 -6.88 -1.13 0.01
C GLU A 170 -6.28 -0.17 1.04
N GLY A 171 -4.96 0.00 0.95
CA GLY A 171 -4.21 0.90 1.83
C GLY A 171 -4.13 0.43 3.28
N ILE A 172 -4.20 -0.89 3.53
CA ILE A 172 -3.92 -1.46 4.83
C ILE A 172 -2.72 -2.40 4.71
N GLY A 173 -1.57 -1.89 5.09
CA GLY A 173 -0.33 -2.65 5.23
C GLY A 173 -0.23 -3.31 6.61
N PHE A 174 0.49 -4.42 6.64
CA PHE A 174 0.86 -5.13 7.86
C PHE A 174 2.36 -5.26 7.97
N ALA A 175 2.85 -5.08 9.19
CA ALA A 175 4.19 -5.49 9.56
C ALA A 175 4.13 -6.49 10.72
N VAL A 176 4.97 -7.53 10.67
CA VAL A 176 5.24 -8.35 11.85
C VAL A 176 5.96 -7.47 12.86
N SER A 177 5.37 -7.29 14.04
CA SER A 177 5.90 -6.39 15.08
C SER A 177 7.27 -6.85 15.55
N GLU A 178 8.16 -5.91 15.85
CA GLU A 178 9.46 -6.14 16.47
C GLU A 178 9.35 -7.00 17.73
N VAL A 179 8.31 -6.82 18.55
CA VAL A 179 8.00 -7.68 19.71
C VAL A 179 7.92 -9.17 19.33
N SER A 180 7.31 -9.51 18.20
CA SER A 180 7.24 -10.90 17.72
C SER A 180 8.58 -11.36 17.18
N VAL A 181 9.28 -10.49 16.45
CA VAL A 181 10.58 -10.80 15.86
C VAL A 181 11.57 -11.21 16.95
N LEU A 182 11.66 -10.43 18.03
CA LEU A 182 12.63 -10.69 19.11
C LEU A 182 12.35 -11.99 19.87
N GLN A 183 11.10 -12.48 19.90
CA GLN A 183 10.77 -13.74 20.56
C GLN A 183 11.40 -14.96 19.86
N ASP A 184 11.57 -14.90 18.54
CA ASP A 184 12.04 -16.04 17.73
C ASP A 184 13.45 -15.83 17.15
N LEU A 185 14.00 -14.63 17.30
CA LEU A 185 15.26 -14.25 16.66
C LEU A 185 16.42 -15.17 17.05
N LEU A 186 16.47 -15.64 18.30
CA LEU A 186 17.51 -16.57 18.75
C LEU A 186 17.44 -17.91 18.01
N ALA A 187 16.25 -18.49 17.88
CA ALA A 187 16.05 -19.77 17.20
C ALA A 187 16.26 -19.67 15.68
N LEU A 188 15.90 -18.53 15.08
CA LEU A 188 16.18 -18.24 13.67
C LEU A 188 17.69 -18.09 13.42
N LYS A 189 18.45 -17.56 14.37
CA LYS A 189 19.91 -17.39 14.26
C LYS A 189 20.69 -18.69 14.47
N SER A 190 20.22 -19.57 15.36
CA SER A 190 20.86 -20.88 15.58
C SER A 190 20.61 -21.86 14.44
N GLY A 191 19.54 -21.63 13.66
CA GLY A 191 19.10 -22.53 12.59
C GLY A 191 18.36 -23.75 13.10
N ASP A 192 17.89 -23.71 14.36
CA ASP A 192 17.05 -24.76 14.96
C ASP A 192 15.67 -24.82 14.30
N LEU A 193 15.24 -23.71 13.69
CA LEU A 193 14.08 -23.63 12.81
C LEU A 193 14.52 -23.97 11.38
N LEU A 194 14.81 -25.25 11.16
CA LEU A 194 15.10 -25.75 9.81
C LEU A 194 13.85 -25.61 8.94
N PRO A 195 13.98 -25.28 7.63
CA PRO A 195 12.89 -25.44 6.69
C PRO A 195 12.40 -26.87 6.80
N THR A 196 11.10 -27.04 7.04
CA THR A 196 10.48 -28.36 6.99
C THR A 196 10.92 -29.01 5.69
N PRO A 197 11.63 -30.16 5.70
CA PRO A 197 12.10 -30.76 4.46
C PRO A 197 10.88 -30.96 3.57
N THR A 198 10.96 -30.42 2.36
CA THR A 198 9.92 -30.61 1.34
C THR A 198 9.58 -32.09 1.31
N PRO A 199 8.31 -32.49 1.53
CA PRO A 199 7.96 -33.89 1.53
C PRO A 199 8.51 -34.52 0.25
N ARG A 200 9.33 -35.58 0.36
CA ARG A 200 9.63 -36.42 -0.79
C ARG A 200 8.30 -36.78 -1.42
N ILE A 201 8.12 -36.45 -2.69
CA ILE A 201 6.96 -36.90 -3.46
C ILE A 201 7.05 -38.43 -3.50
N ILE A 202 6.38 -39.08 -2.55
CA ILE A 202 5.88 -40.43 -2.75
C ILE A 202 4.89 -40.28 -3.91
N PRO A 203 5.00 -41.05 -5.01
CA PRO A 203 3.99 -40.99 -6.04
C PRO A 203 2.66 -41.41 -5.41
N THR A 204 1.84 -40.42 -5.09
CA THR A 204 0.44 -40.56 -4.73
C THR A 204 -0.25 -41.24 -5.92
N PRO A 205 -1.19 -42.18 -5.71
CA PRO A 205 -1.93 -42.77 -6.83
C PRO A 205 -2.48 -41.64 -7.69
N THR A 206 -2.26 -41.74 -9.00
CA THR A 206 -2.61 -40.73 -9.99
C THR A 206 -3.95 -40.08 -9.63
N PRO A 207 -3.96 -38.79 -9.25
CA PRO A 207 -5.22 -38.09 -9.09
C PRO A 207 -5.87 -38.10 -10.47
N THR A 208 -7.10 -38.61 -10.54
CA THR A 208 -7.95 -38.37 -11.71
C THR A 208 -7.82 -36.89 -12.09
N PRO A 209 -7.54 -36.57 -13.37
CA PRO A 209 -7.23 -35.21 -13.77
C PRO A 209 -8.34 -34.30 -13.27
N ARG A 210 -8.01 -33.44 -12.29
CA ARG A 210 -8.87 -32.33 -11.94
C ARG A 210 -8.99 -31.51 -13.22
N PRO A 211 -10.21 -31.12 -13.65
CA PRO A 211 -10.35 -30.25 -14.81
C PRO A 211 -9.43 -29.05 -14.60
N PRO A 212 -8.76 -28.56 -15.66
CA PRO A 212 -7.92 -27.37 -15.55
C PRO A 212 -8.71 -26.30 -14.81
N PRO A 213 -8.09 -25.51 -13.90
CA PRO A 213 -8.78 -24.38 -13.31
C PRO A 213 -9.42 -23.64 -14.47
N THR A 214 -10.75 -23.55 -14.46
CA THR A 214 -11.46 -22.77 -15.46
C THR A 214 -10.75 -21.43 -15.47
N PRO A 215 -10.25 -20.93 -16.62
CA PRO A 215 -9.65 -19.61 -16.63
C PRO A 215 -10.67 -18.71 -15.97
N THR A 216 -10.34 -18.16 -14.79
CA THR A 216 -11.15 -17.09 -14.21
C THR A 216 -11.26 -16.10 -15.34
N PRO A 217 -12.46 -15.87 -15.91
CA PRO A 217 -12.57 -15.03 -17.09
C PRO A 217 -11.84 -13.75 -16.75
N THR A 218 -10.89 -13.34 -17.61
CA THR A 218 -10.24 -12.03 -17.51
C THR A 218 -11.33 -11.05 -17.11
N PRO A 219 -11.30 -10.47 -15.89
CA PRO A 219 -12.47 -9.82 -15.35
C PRO A 219 -12.87 -8.75 -16.34
N ASN A 220 -14.01 -8.91 -17.03
CA ASN A 220 -14.41 -7.95 -18.05
C ASN A 220 -14.54 -6.60 -17.34
N PRO A 221 -13.61 -5.65 -17.54
CA PRO A 221 -13.54 -4.46 -16.69
C PRO A 221 -14.84 -3.68 -16.74
N VAL A 222 -15.49 -3.69 -17.91
CA VAL A 222 -16.77 -3.03 -18.18
C VAL A 222 -17.91 -3.68 -17.39
N SER A 223 -17.95 -5.02 -17.30
CA SER A 223 -18.99 -5.72 -16.54
C SER A 223 -18.94 -5.37 -15.05
N TYR A 224 -17.75 -5.47 -14.46
CA TYR A 224 -17.54 -5.12 -13.05
C TYR A 224 -17.74 -3.63 -12.79
N PHE A 225 -17.35 -2.76 -13.72
CA PHE A 225 -17.64 -1.33 -13.63
C PHE A 225 -19.16 -1.05 -13.63
N ASN A 226 -19.92 -1.70 -14.51
CA ASN A 226 -21.36 -1.55 -14.58
C ASN A 226 -22.05 -2.06 -13.31
N GLU A 227 -21.58 -3.19 -12.75
CA GLU A 227 -22.08 -3.71 -11.49
C GLU A 227 -21.76 -2.78 -10.31
N GLY A 228 -20.55 -2.21 -10.28
CA GLY A 228 -20.20 -1.17 -9.31
C GLY A 228 -21.12 0.04 -9.39
N ASN A 229 -21.48 0.49 -10.59
CA ASN A 229 -22.43 1.59 -10.78
C ASN A 229 -23.84 1.21 -10.28
N ARG A 230 -24.29 -0.03 -10.53
CA ARG A 230 -25.55 -0.54 -10.00
C ARG A 230 -25.58 -0.48 -8.47
N LEU A 231 -24.53 -0.96 -7.82
CA LEU A 231 -24.41 -0.96 -6.36
C LEU A 231 -24.32 0.46 -5.78
N MET A 232 -23.61 1.38 -6.45
CA MET A 232 -23.62 2.80 -6.08
C MET A 232 -25.03 3.39 -6.08
N ASN A 233 -25.85 3.08 -7.09
CA ASN A 233 -27.24 3.55 -7.16
C ASN A 233 -28.10 2.97 -6.03
N LEU A 234 -27.79 1.76 -5.58
CA LEU A 234 -28.38 1.12 -4.40
C LEU A 234 -27.79 1.62 -3.07
N ARG A 235 -26.84 2.57 -3.11
CA ARG A 235 -26.06 3.08 -1.95
C ARG A 235 -25.26 2.01 -1.22
N MET A 236 -24.98 0.88 -1.88
CA MET A 236 -24.12 -0.20 -1.41
C MET A 236 -22.66 0.14 -1.73
N TYR A 237 -22.15 1.18 -1.07
CA TYR A 237 -20.87 1.80 -1.43
C TYR A 237 -19.67 0.89 -1.20
N ARG A 238 -19.70 0.05 -0.16
CA ARG A 238 -18.60 -0.89 0.13
C ARG A 238 -18.49 -1.94 -0.96
N GLU A 239 -19.62 -2.49 -1.39
CA GLU A 239 -19.72 -3.48 -2.45
C GLU A 239 -19.36 -2.87 -3.81
N ALA A 240 -19.79 -1.63 -4.07
CA ALA A 240 -19.40 -0.90 -5.27
C ALA A 240 -17.88 -0.71 -5.36
N ILE A 241 -17.20 -0.37 -4.26
CA ILE A 241 -15.74 -0.28 -4.19
C ILE A 241 -15.08 -1.58 -4.63
N LEU A 242 -15.64 -2.73 -4.25
CA LEU A 242 -15.10 -4.03 -4.65
C LEU A 242 -15.16 -4.23 -6.15
N GLN A 243 -16.32 -3.94 -6.74
CA GLN A 243 -16.55 -4.12 -8.18
C GLN A 243 -15.66 -3.17 -9.00
N PHE A 244 -15.53 -1.91 -8.60
CA PHE A 244 -14.60 -0.99 -9.25
C PHE A 244 -13.15 -1.42 -9.10
N SER A 245 -12.75 -1.99 -7.95
CA SER A 245 -11.40 -2.53 -7.76
C SER A 245 -11.13 -3.73 -8.68
N ILE A 246 -12.13 -4.59 -8.91
CA ILE A 246 -12.02 -5.67 -9.90
C ILE A 246 -11.88 -5.10 -11.32
N ALA A 247 -12.68 -4.09 -11.67
CA ALA A 247 -12.59 -3.40 -12.96
C ALA A 247 -11.19 -2.81 -13.20
N ILE A 248 -10.62 -2.13 -12.20
CA ILE A 248 -9.27 -1.54 -12.25
C ILE A 248 -8.18 -2.60 -12.43
N ARG A 249 -8.33 -3.79 -11.84
CA ARG A 249 -7.36 -4.89 -12.04
C ARG A 249 -7.41 -5.45 -13.46
N GLY A 250 -8.58 -5.44 -14.10
CA GLY A 250 -8.74 -5.87 -15.48
C GLY A 250 -8.26 -4.82 -16.49
N ASP A 251 -8.34 -3.53 -16.14
CA ASP A 251 -7.74 -2.42 -16.88
C ASP A 251 -7.24 -1.31 -15.94
N PHE A 252 -5.92 -1.25 -15.75
CA PHE A 252 -5.27 -0.28 -14.85
C PHE A 252 -5.37 1.17 -15.34
N ASN A 253 -5.77 1.41 -16.59
CA ASN A 253 -5.96 2.73 -17.19
C ASN A 253 -7.43 3.16 -17.19
N TYR A 254 -8.30 2.45 -16.50
CA TYR A 254 -9.73 2.75 -16.47
C TYR A 254 -10.06 3.94 -15.54
N ALA A 255 -9.82 5.16 -16.00
CA ALA A 255 -9.98 6.40 -15.24
C ALA A 255 -11.35 6.54 -14.56
N LEU A 256 -12.42 6.17 -15.26
CA LEU A 256 -13.78 6.19 -14.71
C LEU A 256 -13.96 5.24 -13.52
N ALA A 257 -13.32 4.06 -13.53
CA ALA A 257 -13.42 3.12 -12.43
C ALA A 257 -12.75 3.66 -11.15
N TYR A 258 -11.59 4.32 -11.29
CA TYR A 258 -10.97 5.05 -10.18
C TYR A 258 -11.87 6.16 -9.65
N SER A 259 -12.43 7.01 -10.52
CA SER A 259 -13.35 8.08 -10.09
C SER A 259 -14.58 7.55 -9.36
N ARG A 260 -15.23 6.50 -9.87
CA ARG A 260 -16.41 5.92 -9.24
C ARG A 260 -16.08 5.27 -7.89
N ARG A 261 -14.92 4.65 -7.77
CA ARG A 261 -14.42 4.13 -6.49
C ARG A 261 -14.12 5.25 -5.50
N GLY A 262 -13.50 6.34 -5.97
CA GLY A 262 -13.33 7.57 -5.20
C GLY A 262 -14.64 8.17 -4.71
N GLY A 263 -15.68 8.17 -5.56
CA GLY A 263 -17.03 8.62 -5.19
C GLY A 263 -17.66 7.75 -4.10
N SER A 264 -17.43 6.44 -4.17
CA SER A 264 -17.90 5.50 -3.14
C SER A 264 -17.17 5.70 -1.81
N TYR A 265 -15.84 5.94 -1.83
CA TYR A 265 -15.09 6.32 -0.63
C TYR A 265 -15.58 7.65 -0.04
N THR A 266 -15.87 8.64 -0.89
CA THR A 266 -16.43 9.94 -0.47
C THR A 266 -17.75 9.77 0.26
N ALA A 267 -18.65 8.93 -0.27
CA ALA A 267 -19.94 8.64 0.36
C ALA A 267 -19.81 7.96 1.74
N LEU A 268 -18.71 7.23 1.98
CA LEU A 268 -18.39 6.62 3.27
C LEU A 268 -17.61 7.54 4.22
N GLY A 269 -17.29 8.77 3.81
CA GLY A 269 -16.46 9.69 4.58
C GLY A 269 -14.96 9.38 4.53
N GLU A 270 -14.52 8.43 3.70
CA GLU A 270 -13.13 8.01 3.56
C GLU A 270 -12.36 8.94 2.58
N HIS A 271 -12.38 10.24 2.85
CA HIS A 271 -11.95 11.29 1.92
C HIS A 271 -10.47 11.20 1.49
N VAL A 272 -9.58 10.69 2.33
CA VAL A 272 -8.16 10.50 1.96
C VAL A 272 -8.00 9.45 0.86
N ARG A 273 -8.76 8.34 0.95
CA ARG A 273 -8.77 7.30 -0.09
C ARG A 273 -9.41 7.81 -1.37
N ALA A 274 -10.50 8.57 -1.23
CA ALA A 274 -11.15 9.20 -2.37
C ALA A 274 -10.19 10.11 -3.16
N ILE A 275 -9.41 10.94 -2.46
CA ILE A 275 -8.41 11.82 -3.08
C ILE A 275 -7.38 11.02 -3.88
N ALA A 276 -6.86 9.92 -3.34
CA ALA A 276 -5.87 9.08 -4.04
C ALA A 276 -6.43 8.46 -5.34
N ASP A 277 -7.69 8.04 -5.32
CA ASP A 277 -8.37 7.52 -6.51
C ASP A 277 -8.65 8.63 -7.53
N TYR A 278 -9.09 9.80 -7.10
CA TYR A 278 -9.28 10.94 -7.99
C TYR A 278 -7.97 11.44 -8.60
N ASP A 279 -6.88 11.46 -7.83
CA ASP A 279 -5.54 11.75 -8.33
C ASP A 279 -5.15 10.82 -9.49
N LYS A 280 -5.42 9.52 -9.33
CA LYS A 280 -5.14 8.53 -10.37
C LYS A 280 -6.05 8.72 -11.58
N ALA A 281 -7.35 8.97 -11.37
CA ALA A 281 -8.30 9.24 -12.45
C ALA A 281 -7.90 10.49 -13.27
N ILE A 282 -7.52 11.59 -12.60
CA ILE A 282 -7.07 12.84 -13.23
C ILE A 282 -5.79 12.65 -14.03
N ARG A 283 -4.81 11.88 -13.50
CA ARG A 283 -3.57 11.56 -14.24
C ARG A 283 -3.83 10.75 -15.50
N LEU A 284 -4.82 9.86 -15.50
CA LEU A 284 -5.19 9.05 -16.66
C LEU A 284 -6.02 9.85 -17.66
N GLN A 285 -7.03 10.57 -17.18
CA GLN A 285 -7.91 11.39 -18.00
C GLN A 285 -8.43 12.59 -17.18
N PRO A 286 -7.89 13.79 -17.39
CA PRO A 286 -8.35 14.97 -16.66
C PRO A 286 -9.76 15.35 -17.13
N THR A 287 -10.72 15.41 -16.21
CA THR A 287 -12.09 15.86 -16.49
C THR A 287 -12.55 16.85 -15.41
N ALA A 288 -13.46 17.75 -15.78
CA ALA A 288 -14.00 18.73 -14.83
C ALA A 288 -14.65 18.05 -13.61
N THR A 289 -15.35 16.94 -13.84
CA THR A 289 -16.01 16.16 -12.79
C THR A 289 -15.01 15.60 -11.78
N PHE A 290 -13.89 15.02 -12.23
CA PHE A 290 -12.91 14.42 -11.31
C PHE A 290 -12.23 15.48 -10.43
N TYR A 291 -11.89 16.64 -10.99
CA TYR A 291 -11.37 17.75 -10.22
C TYR A 291 -12.39 18.22 -9.18
N ASN A 292 -13.65 18.45 -9.57
CA ASN A 292 -14.67 18.85 -8.63
C ASN A 292 -14.88 17.81 -7.50
N GLU A 293 -14.94 16.53 -7.83
CA GLU A 293 -15.14 15.48 -6.82
C GLU A 293 -13.94 15.35 -5.85
N ARG A 294 -12.70 15.54 -6.33
CA ARG A 294 -11.52 15.63 -5.47
C ARG A 294 -11.57 16.88 -4.58
N GLY A 295 -11.99 18.01 -5.13
CA GLY A 295 -12.20 19.26 -4.39
C GLY A 295 -13.23 19.10 -3.26
N VAL A 296 -14.32 18.36 -3.49
CA VAL A 296 -15.31 18.02 -2.45
C VAL A 296 -14.66 17.23 -1.30
N SER A 297 -13.81 16.26 -1.63
CA SER A 297 -13.08 15.48 -0.61
C SER A 297 -12.06 16.32 0.17
N PHE A 298 -11.34 17.23 -0.49
CA PHE A 298 -10.48 18.20 0.20
C PHE A 298 -11.28 19.12 1.14
N ALA A 299 -12.40 19.67 0.67
CA ALA A 299 -13.26 20.54 1.48
C ALA A 299 -13.83 19.82 2.71
N ALA A 300 -14.19 18.54 2.58
CA ALA A 300 -14.64 17.71 3.72
C ALA A 300 -13.54 17.51 4.77
N LEU A 301 -12.28 17.46 4.34
CA LEU A 301 -11.10 17.46 5.21
C LEU A 301 -10.69 18.86 5.70
N ARG A 302 -11.49 19.90 5.43
CA ARG A 302 -11.21 21.31 5.73
C ARG A 302 -9.96 21.88 5.03
N LYS A 303 -9.54 21.25 3.93
CA LYS A 303 -8.45 21.71 3.05
C LYS A 303 -9.04 22.61 1.96
N TYR A 304 -9.47 23.80 2.35
CA TYR A 304 -10.29 24.65 1.49
C TYR A 304 -9.50 25.28 0.35
N GLU A 305 -8.22 25.60 0.56
CA GLU A 305 -7.32 26.11 -0.48
C GLU A 305 -7.11 25.09 -1.60
N GLU A 306 -6.80 23.83 -1.27
CA GLU A 306 -6.67 22.75 -2.25
C GLU A 306 -7.99 22.47 -2.97
N ALA A 307 -9.11 22.53 -2.24
CA ALA A 307 -10.43 22.39 -2.85
C ALA A 307 -10.72 23.51 -3.87
N ILE A 308 -10.38 24.76 -3.56
CA ILE A 308 -10.55 25.90 -4.47
C ILE A 308 -9.73 25.70 -5.75
N LEU A 309 -8.47 25.26 -5.65
CA LEU A 309 -7.64 24.97 -6.82
C LEU A 309 -8.30 23.93 -7.73
N ASP A 310 -8.88 22.88 -7.14
CA ASP A 310 -9.60 21.85 -7.89
C ASP A 310 -10.90 22.37 -8.52
N TYR A 311 -11.66 23.20 -7.81
CA TYR A 311 -12.85 23.82 -8.38
C TYR A 311 -12.50 24.79 -9.51
N ASP A 312 -11.39 25.52 -9.42
CA ASP A 312 -10.87 26.37 -10.51
C ASP A 312 -10.57 25.53 -11.75
N GLN A 313 -9.94 24.37 -11.58
CA GLN A 313 -9.70 23.43 -12.67
C GLN A 313 -11.00 22.93 -13.30
N ALA A 314 -11.97 22.55 -12.47
CA ALA A 314 -13.26 22.08 -12.95
C ALA A 314 -14.00 23.16 -13.75
N ILE A 315 -14.05 24.39 -13.23
CA ILE A 315 -14.69 25.54 -13.89
C ILE A 315 -14.02 25.87 -15.22
N ARG A 316 -12.68 25.80 -15.28
CA ARG A 316 -11.92 26.05 -16.51
C ARG A 316 -12.20 25.02 -17.60
N LEU A 317 -12.38 23.75 -17.22
CA LEU A 317 -12.62 22.67 -18.17
C LEU A 317 -14.06 22.64 -18.67
N ALA A 318 -15.03 22.77 -17.76
CA ALA A 318 -16.45 22.81 -18.08
C ALA A 318 -17.18 23.56 -16.96
N PRO A 319 -17.49 24.86 -17.14
CA PRO A 319 -18.15 25.63 -16.11
C PRO A 319 -19.55 25.08 -15.84
N THR A 320 -19.93 24.98 -14.57
CA THR A 320 -21.28 24.60 -14.15
C THR A 320 -21.67 25.36 -12.89
N ALA A 321 -22.98 25.54 -12.67
CA ALA A 321 -23.49 26.11 -11.42
C ALA A 321 -22.98 25.39 -10.16
N LEU A 322 -22.82 24.06 -10.25
CA LEU A 322 -22.35 23.23 -9.13
C LEU A 322 -20.92 23.60 -8.74
N TYR A 323 -20.02 23.73 -9.71
CA TYR A 323 -18.61 24.01 -9.43
C TYR A 323 -18.42 25.43 -8.86
N TYR A 324 -19.15 26.41 -9.38
CA TYR A 324 -19.20 27.75 -8.78
C TYR A 324 -19.76 27.72 -7.36
N THR A 325 -20.83 26.95 -7.10
CA THR A 325 -21.39 26.81 -5.75
C THR A 325 -20.36 26.22 -4.78
N ASN A 326 -19.66 25.17 -5.19
CA ASN A 326 -18.66 24.51 -4.36
C ASN A 326 -17.46 25.41 -4.07
N ARG A 327 -16.98 26.17 -5.07
CA ARG A 327 -15.92 27.16 -4.88
C ARG A 327 -16.36 28.31 -3.98
N GLY A 328 -17.58 28.82 -4.17
CA GLY A 328 -18.15 29.87 -3.32
C GLY A 328 -18.28 29.43 -1.86
N ASN A 329 -18.71 28.18 -1.63
CA ASN A 329 -18.78 27.60 -0.29
C ASN A 329 -17.39 27.47 0.36
N ALA A 330 -16.38 27.03 -0.39
CA ALA A 330 -15.01 26.95 0.11
C ALA A 330 -14.42 28.33 0.42
N ASN A 331 -14.63 29.33 -0.45
CA ASN A 331 -14.24 30.73 -0.21
C ASN A 331 -14.92 31.30 1.04
N SER A 332 -16.21 31.02 1.24
CA SER A 332 -16.94 31.42 2.46
C SER A 332 -16.33 30.83 3.73
N ARG A 333 -15.91 29.55 3.70
CA ARG A 333 -15.21 28.89 4.83
C ARG A 333 -13.86 29.54 5.17
N LEU A 334 -13.24 30.21 4.19
CA LEU A 334 -12.01 31.00 4.37
C LEU A 334 -12.27 32.50 4.61
N ALA A 335 -13.52 32.90 4.88
CA ALA A 335 -13.94 34.30 5.05
C ALA A 335 -13.66 35.21 3.83
N ARG A 336 -13.54 34.63 2.63
CA ARG A 336 -13.37 35.34 1.34
C ARG A 336 -14.73 35.72 0.76
N THR A 337 -15.40 36.64 1.45
CA THR A 337 -16.82 36.96 1.22
C THR A 337 -17.11 37.50 -0.18
N GLU A 338 -16.24 38.37 -0.73
CA GLU A 338 -16.41 38.91 -2.07
C GLU A 338 -16.36 37.83 -3.15
N GLN A 339 -15.36 36.94 -3.07
CA GLN A 339 -15.20 35.82 -3.99
C GLN A 339 -16.37 34.83 -3.87
N ALA A 340 -16.82 34.55 -2.64
CA ALA A 340 -17.97 33.69 -2.39
C ALA A 340 -19.26 34.25 -3.01
N ASN A 341 -19.55 35.54 -2.80
CA ASN A 341 -20.72 36.20 -3.37
C ASN A 341 -20.67 36.24 -4.90
N SER A 342 -19.51 36.51 -5.49
CA SER A 342 -19.29 36.45 -6.94
C SER A 342 -19.58 35.05 -7.48
N ASP A 343 -19.08 34.01 -6.81
CA ASP A 343 -19.28 32.62 -7.21
C ASP A 343 -20.75 32.19 -7.12
N TRP A 344 -21.46 32.55 -6.04
CA TRP A 344 -22.88 32.23 -5.90
C TRP A 344 -23.76 33.00 -6.91
N ALA A 345 -23.40 34.25 -7.25
CA ALA A 345 -24.07 35.00 -8.31
C ALA A 345 -23.90 34.30 -9.67
N LYS A 346 -22.68 33.88 -10.03
CA LYS A 346 -22.43 33.08 -11.24
C LYS A 346 -23.19 31.75 -11.22
N ALA A 347 -23.19 31.04 -10.10
CA ALA A 347 -23.93 29.79 -9.96
C ALA A 347 -25.44 30.00 -10.17
N THR A 348 -26.00 31.11 -9.71
CA THR A 348 -27.42 31.45 -9.88
C THR A 348 -27.74 31.77 -11.34
N ALA A 349 -26.92 32.59 -12.00
CA ALA A 349 -27.06 32.89 -13.42
C ALA A 349 -27.01 31.60 -14.28
N CYS A 350 -26.03 30.74 -14.01
CA CYS A 350 -25.88 29.42 -14.64
C CYS A 350 -27.13 28.51 -14.46
N ARG A 351 -27.82 28.56 -13.31
CA ARG A 351 -29.04 27.77 -13.08
C ARG A 351 -30.24 28.30 -13.85
N LEU A 352 -30.33 29.62 -14.02
CA LEU A 352 -31.42 30.26 -14.75
C LEU A 352 -31.28 30.06 -16.25
N GLU A 353 -30.08 30.28 -16.78
CA GLU A 353 -29.78 30.03 -18.19
C GLU A 353 -28.40 29.37 -18.33
N PRO A 354 -28.32 28.10 -18.78
CA PRO A 354 -27.06 27.37 -18.88
C PRO A 354 -25.99 28.02 -19.75
N ARG A 355 -26.35 28.95 -20.66
CA ARG A 355 -25.42 29.72 -21.50
C ARG A 355 -24.56 30.73 -20.73
N TYR A 356 -24.88 30.97 -19.46
CA TYR A 356 -24.07 31.81 -18.57
C TYR A 356 -23.01 31.01 -17.81
N CYS A 357 -22.96 29.70 -18.07
CA CYS A 357 -21.76 28.90 -17.95
C CYS A 357 -21.10 28.85 -19.34
#